data_AF-A0A0S7C2K7-F1
#
_entry.id   AF-A0A0S7C2K7-F1
#
_cell.length_a   1.000
_cell.length_b   1.000
_cell.length_c   1.000
_cell.angle_alpha   90.00
_cell.angle_beta   90.00
_cell.angle_gamma   90.00
#
_symmetry.space_group_name_H-M   'P 1'
#
loop_
_entity.id
_entity.type
_entity.pdbx_description
1 polymer ?
#
loop_
_entity_poly.entity_id
_entity_poly.type
_entity_poly.pdbx_seq_one_letter_code
_entity_poly.pdbx_strand_id
1 'polypeptide(L)'
;MKNKDLAYNYIHEFLFRDENVSVKLDADQSVEPDDKAELNRLLAVLGEMSVNARKFNSLNIEYFGKSNTLLLNNLENTMQTIMSIKSSLQEVIRDAKTAYKFVLWMYVLAFMLGIGLIVVAVVFAAQGKMILSIAFGAIGLIDIVSHFIFKPPLELQSSRANLTQLMIVVTNWFSDLMNLNTFISTRGDQLTMSELYDISDKQNANTAKMIDLIERYSEPSSARQGSSGTEPGAG
;
A
#
# COMPACT_ATOMS: atom_id res chain seq x y z
N MET A 1 54.62 -34.77 9.16
CA MET A 1 54.59 -35.07 10.61
C MET A 1 54.72 -36.57 10.85
N LYS A 2 55.66 -36.99 11.72
CA LYS A 2 55.84 -38.41 12.06
C LYS A 2 54.80 -38.89 13.08
N ASN A 3 54.36 -37.99 13.98
CA ASN A 3 53.38 -38.32 15.01
C ASN A 3 51.99 -37.68 14.74
N LYS A 4 51.11 -38.42 14.08
CA LYS A 4 49.75 -37.96 13.71
C LYS A 4 48.81 -37.80 14.92
N ASP A 5 48.99 -38.62 15.95
CA ASP A 5 48.17 -38.57 17.16
C ASP A 5 48.48 -37.32 17.98
N LEU A 6 49.76 -36.92 18.01
CA LEU A 6 50.19 -35.64 18.57
C LEU A 6 49.56 -34.47 17.81
N ALA A 7 49.59 -34.52 16.48
CA ALA A 7 48.95 -33.51 15.62
C ALA A 7 47.46 -33.32 15.97
N TYR A 8 46.74 -34.44 16.07
CA TYR A 8 45.33 -34.47 16.40
C TYR A 8 45.04 -33.85 17.76
N ASN A 9 45.83 -34.18 18.79
CA ASN A 9 45.63 -33.68 20.15
C ASN A 9 45.78 -32.16 20.23
N TYR A 10 46.84 -31.59 19.64
CA TYR A 10 47.07 -30.14 19.65
C TYR A 10 46.03 -29.38 18.83
N ILE A 11 45.62 -29.91 17.67
CA ILE A 11 44.56 -29.30 16.86
C ILE A 11 43.21 -29.36 17.60
N HIS A 12 42.88 -30.49 18.22
CA HIS A 12 41.65 -30.64 18.99
C HIS A 12 41.63 -29.71 20.21
N GLU A 13 42.75 -29.58 20.93
CA GLU A 13 42.86 -28.65 22.05
C GLU A 13 42.71 -27.19 21.57
N PHE A 14 43.32 -26.84 20.44
CA PHE A 14 43.19 -25.51 19.84
C PHE A 14 41.74 -25.17 19.45
N LEU A 15 41.03 -26.11 18.84
CA LEU A 15 39.66 -25.87 18.33
C LEU A 15 38.59 -25.84 19.43
N PHE A 16 38.78 -26.58 20.53
CA PHE A 16 37.70 -26.84 21.50
C PHE A 16 38.02 -26.45 22.94
N ARG A 17 39.26 -26.11 23.28
CA ARG A 17 39.65 -25.84 24.68
C ARG A 17 40.43 -24.54 24.86
N ASP A 18 41.46 -24.29 24.07
CA ASP A 18 42.38 -23.17 24.31
C ASP A 18 43.05 -22.68 23.02
N GLU A 19 42.76 -21.45 22.61
CA GLU A 19 43.36 -20.82 21.42
C GLU A 19 44.87 -20.52 21.60
N ASN A 20 45.43 -20.62 22.82
CA ASN A 20 46.85 -20.36 23.11
C ASN A 20 47.72 -21.62 23.13
N VAL A 21 47.25 -22.72 22.53
CA VAL A 21 47.95 -24.01 22.49
C VAL A 21 49.33 -23.95 21.81
N SER A 22 49.56 -22.97 20.93
CA SER A 22 50.90 -22.70 20.35
C SER A 22 51.95 -22.34 21.40
N VAL A 23 51.59 -21.58 22.43
CA VAL A 23 52.51 -21.19 23.52
C VAL A 23 52.89 -22.41 24.37
N LYS A 24 51.94 -23.33 24.59
CA LYS A 24 52.18 -24.61 25.29
C LYS A 24 53.08 -25.53 24.47
N LEU A 25 52.85 -25.59 23.16
CA LEU A 25 53.68 -26.35 22.22
C LEU A 25 55.13 -25.83 22.19
N ASP A 26 55.31 -24.50 22.25
CA ASP A 26 56.62 -23.85 22.30
C ASP A 26 57.41 -24.14 23.58
N ALA A 27 56.72 -24.35 24.70
CA ALA A 27 57.32 -24.74 25.98
C ALA A 27 57.59 -26.25 26.11
N ASP A 28 56.97 -27.08 25.26
CA ASP A 28 57.10 -28.53 25.33
C ASP A 28 58.44 -29.00 24.74
N GLN A 29 59.27 -29.64 25.59
CA GLN A 29 60.56 -30.22 25.23
C GLN A 29 60.45 -31.67 24.73
N SER A 30 59.28 -32.30 24.87
CA SER A 30 59.04 -33.70 24.48
C SER A 30 58.69 -33.88 23.00
N VAL A 31 58.46 -32.77 22.28
CA VAL A 31 58.09 -32.76 20.85
C VAL A 31 59.34 -32.57 19.98
N GLU A 32 59.51 -33.42 18.96
CA GLU A 32 60.62 -33.29 18.01
C GLU A 32 60.58 -31.90 17.31
N PRO A 33 61.73 -31.26 17.06
CA PRO A 33 61.79 -29.92 16.46
C PRO A 33 61.07 -29.81 15.11
N ASP A 34 61.12 -30.85 14.28
CA ASP A 34 60.48 -30.88 12.97
C ASP A 34 58.95 -30.95 13.08
N ASP A 35 58.43 -31.81 13.97
CA ASP A 35 57.00 -31.93 14.23
C ASP A 35 56.47 -30.64 14.92
N LYS A 36 57.26 -30.00 15.78
CA LYS A 36 56.93 -28.72 16.41
C LYS A 36 56.77 -27.58 15.39
N ALA A 37 57.68 -27.49 14.42
CA ALA A 37 57.61 -26.49 13.36
C ALA A 37 56.39 -26.68 12.44
N GLU A 38 56.04 -27.93 12.12
CA GLU A 38 54.87 -28.25 11.31
C GLU A 38 53.55 -28.03 12.07
N LEU A 39 53.48 -28.37 13.36
CA LEU A 39 52.32 -28.08 14.22
C LEU A 39 52.08 -26.57 14.36
N ASN A 40 53.13 -25.78 14.59
CA ASN A 40 53.01 -24.32 14.67
C ASN A 40 52.46 -23.70 13.37
N ARG A 41 52.83 -24.24 12.21
CA ARG A 41 52.23 -23.81 10.92
C ARG A 41 50.75 -24.15 10.82
N LEU A 42 50.36 -25.35 11.23
CA LEU A 42 48.95 -25.77 11.22
C LEU A 42 48.10 -24.92 12.18
N LEU A 43 48.58 -24.69 13.40
CA LEU A 43 47.91 -23.85 14.38
C LEU A 43 47.81 -22.39 13.92
N ALA A 44 48.83 -21.86 13.23
CA ALA A 44 48.77 -20.52 12.65
C ALA A 44 47.68 -20.40 11.57
N VAL A 45 47.58 -21.36 10.65
CA VAL A 45 46.53 -21.40 9.62
C VAL A 45 45.14 -21.51 10.26
N LEU A 46 44.98 -22.38 11.26
CA LEU A 46 43.71 -22.53 11.97
C LEU A 46 43.34 -21.26 12.76
N GLY A 47 44.30 -20.57 13.34
CA GLY A 47 44.10 -19.27 13.98
C GLY A 47 43.62 -18.20 13.00
N GLU A 48 44.26 -18.11 11.83
CA GLU A 48 43.83 -17.19 10.78
C GLU A 48 42.42 -17.52 10.26
N MET A 49 42.12 -18.80 10.06
CA MET A 49 40.78 -19.27 9.68
C MET A 49 39.73 -18.94 10.74
N SER A 50 40.04 -19.12 12.03
CA SER A 50 39.15 -18.77 13.15
C SER A 50 38.87 -17.27 13.20
N VAL A 51 39.90 -16.43 13.04
CA VAL A 51 39.75 -14.97 12.99
C VAL A 51 38.91 -14.55 11.78
N ASN A 52 39.17 -15.13 10.61
CA ASN A 52 38.39 -14.86 9.39
C ASN A 52 36.95 -15.33 9.51
N ALA A 53 36.69 -16.49 10.11
CA ALA A 53 35.34 -17.00 10.37
C ALA A 53 34.58 -16.11 11.35
N ARG A 54 35.23 -15.64 12.42
CA ARG A 54 34.65 -14.66 13.37
C ARG A 54 34.29 -13.36 12.69
N LYS A 55 35.20 -12.82 11.86
CA LYS A 55 34.97 -11.58 11.09
C LYS A 55 33.85 -11.75 10.07
N PHE A 56 33.79 -12.88 9.37
CA PHE A 56 32.70 -13.19 8.46
C PHE A 56 31.37 -13.28 9.20
N ASN A 57 31.33 -13.98 10.33
CA ASN A 57 30.12 -14.11 11.15
C ASN A 57 29.63 -12.76 11.70
N SER A 58 30.54 -11.90 12.18
CA SER A 58 30.16 -10.56 12.67
C SER A 58 29.61 -9.69 11.55
N LEU A 59 30.23 -9.71 10.36
CA LEU A 59 29.72 -9.00 9.19
C LEU A 59 28.35 -9.56 8.79
N ASN A 60 28.18 -10.88 8.79
CA ASN A 60 26.92 -11.51 8.43
C ASN A 60 25.80 -11.08 9.39
N ILE A 61 26.04 -11.10 10.70
CA ILE A 61 25.07 -10.66 11.71
C ILE A 61 24.72 -9.18 11.53
N GLU A 62 25.70 -8.32 11.25
CA GLU A 62 25.47 -6.89 11.04
C GLU A 62 24.66 -6.61 9.77
N TYR A 63 25.03 -7.22 8.63
CA TYR A 63 24.32 -7.04 7.36
C TYR A 63 22.93 -7.66 7.39
N PHE A 64 22.76 -8.88 7.91
CA PHE A 64 21.44 -9.50 8.03
C PHE A 64 20.56 -8.79 9.06
N GLY A 65 21.11 -8.34 10.18
CA GLY A 65 20.38 -7.55 11.18
C GLY A 65 19.89 -6.22 10.61
N LYS A 66 20.78 -5.49 9.90
CA LYS A 66 20.44 -4.22 9.26
C LYS A 66 19.47 -4.38 8.09
N SER A 67 19.62 -5.46 7.31
CA SER A 67 18.68 -5.79 6.22
C SER A 67 17.29 -6.12 6.76
N ASN A 68 17.19 -6.97 7.79
CA ASN A 68 15.90 -7.31 8.42
C ASN A 68 15.21 -6.09 9.03
N THR A 69 15.96 -5.21 9.70
CA THR A 69 15.40 -3.98 10.27
C THR A 69 14.92 -3.02 9.20
N LEU A 70 15.65 -2.84 8.10
CA LEU A 70 15.20 -2.03 6.97
C LEU A 70 13.95 -2.61 6.29
N LEU A 71 13.88 -3.94 6.15
CA LEU A 71 12.71 -4.62 5.59
C LEU A 71 11.49 -4.45 6.48
N LEU A 72 11.62 -4.64 7.80
CA LEU A 72 10.55 -4.41 8.77
C LEU A 72 10.08 -2.95 8.78
N ASN A 73 11.01 -1.99 8.76
CA ASN A 73 10.67 -0.57 8.70
C ASN A 73 9.95 -0.20 7.39
N ASN A 74 10.35 -0.78 6.25
CA ASN A 74 9.63 -0.58 4.98
C ASN A 74 8.23 -1.18 5.00
N LEU A 75 8.07 -2.38 5.57
CA LEU A 75 6.75 -2.99 5.76
C LEU A 75 5.87 -2.13 6.67
N GLU A 76 6.42 -1.60 7.76
CA GLU A 76 5.70 -0.71 8.68
C GLU A 76 5.29 0.59 7.99
N ASN A 77 6.21 1.28 7.32
CA ASN A 77 5.92 2.52 6.58
C ASN A 77 4.87 2.30 5.48
N THR A 78 4.96 1.18 4.78
CA THR A 78 3.97 0.77 3.78
C THR A 78 2.61 0.62 4.45
N MET A 79 2.54 -0.15 5.55
CA MET A 79 1.32 -0.38 6.32
C MET A 79 0.71 0.92 6.87
N GLN A 80 1.53 1.85 7.34
CA GLN A 80 1.07 3.17 7.80
C GLN A 80 0.47 4.00 6.65
N THR A 81 1.15 4.05 5.49
CA THR A 81 0.63 4.72 4.29
C THR A 81 -0.70 4.12 3.83
N ILE A 82 -0.84 2.80 3.96
CA ILE A 82 -2.08 2.09 3.64
C ILE A 82 -3.19 2.47 4.62
N MET A 83 -2.90 2.49 5.92
CA MET A 83 -3.88 2.88 6.94
C MET A 83 -4.34 4.33 6.73
N SER A 84 -3.44 5.23 6.34
CA SER A 84 -3.80 6.62 6.05
C SER A 84 -4.68 6.74 4.80
N ILE A 85 -4.37 6.03 3.71
CA ILE A 85 -5.21 5.98 2.50
C ILE A 85 -6.60 5.42 2.82
N LYS A 86 -6.67 4.30 3.54
CA LYS A 86 -7.94 3.69 3.95
C LYS A 86 -8.76 4.64 4.82
N SER A 87 -8.13 5.28 5.79
CA SER A 87 -8.78 6.26 6.68
C SER A 87 -9.28 7.47 5.88
N SER A 88 -8.47 8.00 4.96
CA SER A 88 -8.85 9.11 4.10
C SER A 88 -10.04 8.77 3.22
N LEU A 89 -10.07 7.58 2.60
CA LEU A 89 -11.24 7.10 1.85
C LEU A 89 -12.49 6.99 2.72
N GLN A 90 -12.36 6.44 3.94
CA GLN A 90 -13.47 6.35 4.88
C GLN A 90 -14.00 7.74 5.26
N GLU A 91 -13.12 8.71 5.44
CA GLU A 91 -13.48 10.10 5.73
C GLU A 91 -14.18 10.77 4.55
N VAL A 92 -13.66 10.64 3.33
CA VAL A 92 -14.30 11.14 2.11
C VAL A 92 -15.69 10.51 1.92
N ILE A 93 -15.85 9.21 2.18
CA ILE A 93 -17.16 8.54 2.13
C ILE A 93 -18.11 9.12 3.18
N ARG A 94 -17.63 9.36 4.41
CA ARG A 94 -18.42 9.94 5.49
C ARG A 94 -18.85 11.36 5.15
N ASP A 95 -17.96 12.16 4.59
CA ASP A 95 -18.21 13.55 4.22
C ASP A 95 -19.18 13.63 3.04
N ALA A 96 -19.00 12.77 2.03
CA ALA A 96 -19.94 12.64 0.91
C ALA A 96 -21.34 12.23 1.40
N LYS A 97 -21.44 11.28 2.35
CA LYS A 97 -22.73 10.88 2.95
C LYS A 97 -23.37 12.02 3.75
N THR A 98 -22.56 12.84 4.40
CA THR A 98 -23.03 13.98 5.18
C THR A 98 -23.53 15.10 4.27
N ALA A 99 -22.76 15.46 3.23
CA ALA A 99 -23.17 16.40 2.19
C ALA A 99 -24.47 15.93 1.51
N TYR A 100 -24.57 14.64 1.19
CA TYR A 100 -25.79 14.03 0.68
C TYR A 100 -26.98 14.25 1.62
N LYS A 101 -26.80 14.04 2.92
CA LYS A 101 -27.87 14.24 3.91
C LYS A 101 -28.32 15.70 3.94
N PHE A 102 -27.41 16.67 3.83
CA PHE A 102 -27.76 18.09 3.74
C PHE A 102 -28.55 18.41 2.47
N VAL A 103 -28.10 17.90 1.32
CA VAL A 103 -28.78 18.08 0.04
C VAL A 103 -30.20 17.47 0.10
N LEU A 104 -30.34 16.26 0.65
CA LEU A 104 -31.63 15.63 0.86
C LEU A 104 -32.56 16.49 1.74
N TRP A 105 -32.04 17.07 2.82
CA TRP A 105 -32.81 17.96 3.70
C TRP A 105 -33.25 19.24 2.99
N MET A 106 -32.36 19.86 2.21
CA MET A 106 -32.71 21.03 1.39
C MET A 106 -33.85 20.69 0.45
N TYR A 107 -33.83 19.49 -0.14
CA TYR A 107 -34.90 19.04 -1.02
C TYR A 107 -36.22 18.79 -0.29
N VAL A 108 -36.20 18.11 0.85
CA VAL A 108 -37.40 17.91 1.68
C VAL A 108 -38.01 19.26 2.06
N LEU A 109 -37.19 20.25 2.42
CA LEU A 109 -37.66 21.59 2.75
C LEU A 109 -38.28 22.29 1.54
N ALA A 110 -37.65 22.26 0.36
CA ALA A 110 -38.21 22.84 -0.86
C ALA A 110 -39.56 22.20 -1.22
N PHE A 111 -39.66 20.87 -1.14
CA PHE A 111 -40.92 20.16 -1.39
C PHE A 111 -42.04 20.58 -0.42
N MET A 112 -41.74 20.69 0.87
CA MET A 112 -42.70 21.18 1.86
C MET A 112 -43.10 22.64 1.61
N LEU A 113 -42.18 23.46 1.13
CA LEU A 113 -42.43 24.85 0.77
C LEU A 113 -43.37 24.93 -0.44
N GLY A 114 -43.14 24.14 -1.48
CA GLY A 114 -44.04 24.00 -2.64
C GLY A 114 -45.47 23.58 -2.24
N ILE A 115 -45.61 22.58 -1.36
CA ILE A 115 -46.93 22.19 -0.80
C ILE A 115 -47.55 23.35 -0.03
N GLY A 116 -46.77 24.03 0.82
CA GLY A 116 -47.23 25.18 1.59
C GLY A 116 -47.80 26.30 0.70
N LEU A 117 -47.12 26.61 -0.41
CA LEU A 117 -47.57 27.60 -1.39
C LEU A 117 -48.91 27.20 -2.04
N ILE A 118 -49.11 25.92 -2.34
CA ILE A 118 -50.38 25.41 -2.88
C ILE A 118 -51.50 25.54 -1.85
N VAL A 119 -51.25 25.21 -0.58
CA VAL A 119 -52.26 25.35 0.49
C VAL A 119 -52.65 26.83 0.67
N VAL A 120 -51.67 27.73 0.69
CA VAL A 120 -51.91 29.19 0.76
C VAL A 120 -52.72 29.68 -0.44
N ALA A 121 -52.43 29.17 -1.64
CA ALA A 121 -53.20 29.48 -2.84
C ALA A 121 -54.67 29.07 -2.73
N VAL A 122 -54.96 27.90 -2.16
CA VAL A 122 -56.33 27.42 -1.92
C VAL A 122 -57.05 28.30 -0.90
N VAL A 123 -56.38 28.70 0.19
CA VAL A 123 -56.96 29.61 1.20
C VAL A 123 -57.28 30.98 0.58
N PHE A 124 -56.39 31.54 -0.24
CA PHE A 124 -56.67 32.80 -0.92
C PHE A 124 -57.77 32.71 -1.97
N ALA A 125 -57.90 31.56 -2.66
CA ALA A 125 -59.06 31.32 -3.53
C ALA A 125 -60.37 31.36 -2.71
N ALA A 126 -60.39 30.71 -1.55
CA ALA A 126 -61.57 30.68 -0.68
C ALA A 126 -61.95 32.08 -0.16
N GLN A 127 -60.98 32.97 0.02
CA GLN A 127 -61.18 34.38 0.42
C GLN A 127 -61.50 35.33 -0.75
N GLY A 128 -61.64 34.83 -1.98
CA GLY A 128 -61.94 35.64 -3.17
C GLY A 128 -60.75 36.44 -3.71
N LYS A 129 -59.53 36.21 -3.21
CA LYS A 129 -58.30 36.88 -3.67
C LYS A 129 -57.68 36.15 -4.86
N MET A 130 -58.35 36.22 -6.01
CA MET A 130 -58.06 35.42 -7.20
C MET A 130 -56.63 35.59 -7.75
N ILE A 131 -56.09 36.81 -7.77
CA ILE A 131 -54.74 37.10 -8.28
C ILE A 131 -53.65 36.43 -7.41
N LEU A 132 -53.79 36.51 -6.09
CA LEU A 132 -52.85 35.90 -5.15
C LEU A 132 -52.92 34.37 -5.22
N SER A 133 -54.11 33.81 -5.35
CA SER A 133 -54.30 32.36 -5.52
C SER A 133 -53.58 31.83 -6.77
N ILE A 134 -53.75 32.50 -7.91
CA ILE A 134 -53.10 32.10 -9.16
C ILE A 134 -51.57 32.21 -9.03
N ALA A 135 -51.07 33.32 -8.47
CA ALA A 135 -49.63 33.52 -8.29
C ALA A 135 -48.99 32.44 -7.40
N PHE A 136 -49.55 32.19 -6.21
CA PHE A 136 -49.01 31.19 -5.28
C PHE A 136 -49.20 29.75 -5.77
N GLY A 137 -50.31 29.46 -6.44
CA GLY A 137 -50.58 28.15 -7.02
C GLY A 137 -49.63 27.83 -8.17
N ALA A 138 -49.38 28.79 -9.07
CA ALA A 138 -48.45 28.61 -10.18
C ALA A 138 -46.99 28.46 -9.69
N ILE A 139 -46.56 29.27 -8.73
CA ILE A 139 -45.20 29.16 -8.16
C ILE A 139 -45.02 27.82 -7.45
N GLY A 140 -45.96 27.40 -6.60
CA GLY A 140 -45.89 26.11 -5.91
C GLY A 140 -45.88 24.91 -6.87
N LEU A 141 -46.63 24.99 -7.97
CA LEU A 141 -46.67 23.93 -8.98
C LEU A 141 -45.38 23.89 -9.81
N ILE A 142 -44.82 25.05 -10.19
CA ILE A 142 -43.51 25.13 -10.85
C ILE A 142 -42.42 24.57 -9.94
N ASP A 143 -42.44 24.91 -8.66
CA ASP A 143 -41.46 24.43 -7.68
C ASP A 143 -41.49 22.90 -7.56
N ILE A 144 -42.68 22.29 -7.37
CA ILE A 144 -42.84 20.83 -7.33
C ILE A 144 -42.43 20.17 -8.65
N VAL A 145 -42.89 20.69 -9.79
CA VAL A 145 -42.57 20.11 -11.10
C VAL A 145 -41.07 20.21 -11.39
N SER A 146 -40.45 21.35 -11.09
CA SER A 146 -39.01 21.51 -11.23
C SER A 146 -38.24 20.52 -10.35
N HIS A 147 -38.72 20.27 -9.14
CA HIS A 147 -38.12 19.33 -8.20
C HIS A 147 -38.21 17.86 -8.63
N PHE A 148 -39.31 17.46 -9.28
CA PHE A 148 -39.50 16.11 -9.79
C PHE A 148 -38.80 15.88 -11.14
N ILE A 149 -38.66 16.94 -11.96
CA ILE A 149 -38.11 16.84 -13.33
C ILE A 149 -36.60 17.10 -13.38
N PHE A 150 -36.09 18.10 -12.66
CA PHE A 150 -34.63 18.26 -12.51
C PHE A 150 -34.18 17.23 -11.49
N LYS A 151 -33.30 16.32 -11.91
CA LYS A 151 -33.01 15.02 -11.30
C LYS A 151 -31.82 15.03 -10.32
N PRO A 152 -32.01 15.34 -9.02
CA PRO A 152 -31.02 14.96 -8.01
C PRO A 152 -30.90 13.44 -7.79
N PRO A 153 -31.95 12.58 -7.89
CA PRO A 153 -31.78 11.17 -7.57
C PRO A 153 -30.79 10.43 -8.47
N LEU A 154 -30.71 10.80 -9.75
CA LEU A 154 -29.83 10.16 -10.73
C LEU A 154 -28.38 10.62 -10.59
N GLU A 155 -28.14 11.90 -10.35
CA GLU A 155 -26.79 12.41 -10.05
C GLU A 155 -26.27 11.84 -8.73
N LEU A 156 -27.15 11.73 -7.72
CA LEU A 156 -26.81 11.12 -6.44
C LEU A 156 -26.54 9.61 -6.55
N GLN A 157 -27.30 8.91 -7.38
CA GLN A 157 -27.06 7.49 -7.66
C GLN A 157 -25.76 7.28 -8.43
N SER A 158 -25.48 8.14 -9.41
CA SER A 158 -24.22 8.13 -10.18
C SER A 158 -23.02 8.41 -9.26
N SER A 159 -23.12 9.40 -8.37
CA SER A 159 -22.06 9.72 -7.41
C SER A 159 -21.77 8.55 -6.46
N ARG A 160 -22.80 7.84 -5.98
CA ARG A 160 -22.62 6.63 -5.16
C ARG A 160 -22.00 5.47 -5.94
N ALA A 161 -22.40 5.30 -7.19
CA ALA A 161 -21.83 4.25 -8.06
C ALA A 161 -20.35 4.52 -8.32
N ASN A 162 -19.99 5.76 -8.67
CA ASN A 162 -18.61 6.18 -8.90
C ASN A 162 -17.73 6.04 -7.65
N LEU A 163 -18.24 6.46 -6.48
CA LEU A 163 -17.53 6.28 -5.21
C LEU A 163 -17.29 4.80 -4.87
N THR A 164 -18.28 3.94 -5.14
CA THR A 164 -18.15 2.49 -4.94
C THR A 164 -17.12 1.89 -5.90
N GLN A 165 -17.12 2.31 -7.16
CA GLN A 165 -16.15 1.89 -8.17
C GLN A 165 -14.73 2.31 -7.78
N LEU A 166 -14.55 3.56 -7.34
CA LEU A 166 -13.27 4.06 -6.83
C LEU A 166 -12.76 3.20 -5.65
N MET A 167 -13.64 2.87 -4.71
CA MET A 167 -13.29 2.03 -3.55
C MET A 167 -12.87 0.62 -3.97
N ILE A 168 -13.55 0.02 -4.95
CA ILE A 168 -13.17 -1.31 -5.50
C ILE A 168 -11.80 -1.24 -6.18
N VAL A 169 -11.56 -0.23 -7.01
CA VAL A 169 -10.30 -0.04 -7.73
C VAL A 169 -9.13 0.13 -6.77
N VAL A 170 -9.25 1.00 -5.76
CA VAL A 170 -8.19 1.21 -4.76
C VAL A 170 -7.96 -0.06 -3.93
N THR A 171 -9.02 -0.75 -3.52
CA THR A 171 -8.89 -1.99 -2.73
C THR A 171 -8.19 -3.10 -3.53
N ASN A 172 -8.48 -3.22 -4.82
CA ASN A 172 -7.86 -4.21 -5.68
C ASN A 172 -6.37 -3.91 -5.92
N TRP A 173 -6.02 -2.67 -6.27
CA TRP A 173 -4.63 -2.24 -6.41
C TRP A 173 -3.83 -2.46 -5.12
N PHE A 174 -4.46 -2.19 -3.97
CA PHE A 174 -3.86 -2.45 -2.67
C PHE A 174 -3.60 -3.95 -2.43
N SER A 175 -4.57 -4.81 -2.73
CA SER A 175 -4.39 -6.26 -2.61
C SER A 175 -3.24 -6.77 -3.48
N ASP A 176 -3.09 -6.24 -4.69
CA ASP A 176 -1.99 -6.58 -5.59
C ASP A 176 -0.63 -6.15 -5.02
N LEU A 177 -0.53 -4.95 -4.45
CA LEU A 177 0.71 -4.46 -3.84
C LEU A 177 1.13 -5.34 -2.64
N MET A 178 0.17 -5.75 -1.80
CA MET A 178 0.45 -6.65 -0.67
C MET A 178 0.89 -8.04 -1.13
N ASN A 179 0.24 -8.58 -2.15
CA ASN A 179 0.61 -9.87 -2.73
C ASN A 179 2.03 -9.82 -3.31
N LEU A 180 2.39 -8.72 -3.99
CA LEU A 180 3.75 -8.51 -4.51
C LEU A 180 4.79 -8.36 -3.40
N ASN A 181 4.53 -7.55 -2.38
CA ASN A 181 5.45 -7.41 -1.24
C ASN A 181 5.63 -8.74 -0.49
N THR A 182 4.55 -9.51 -0.32
CA THR A 182 4.62 -10.85 0.29
C THR A 182 5.43 -11.82 -0.58
N PHE A 183 5.25 -11.76 -1.90
CA PHE A 183 6.02 -12.56 -2.85
C PHE A 183 7.51 -12.23 -2.80
N ILE A 184 7.86 -10.94 -2.82
CA ILE A 184 9.25 -10.47 -2.69
C ILE A 184 9.84 -10.90 -1.35
N SER A 185 9.12 -10.70 -0.24
CA SER A 185 9.60 -11.08 1.09
C SER A 185 9.81 -12.59 1.24
N THR A 186 9.02 -13.41 0.55
CA THR A 186 9.12 -14.88 0.64
C THR A 186 10.23 -15.43 -0.26
N ARG A 187 10.51 -14.77 -1.39
CA ARG A 187 11.48 -15.24 -2.40
C ARG A 187 12.73 -14.37 -2.52
N GLY A 188 12.94 -13.39 -1.64
CA GLY A 188 13.95 -12.33 -1.75
C GLY A 188 15.34 -12.79 -2.19
N ASP A 189 15.85 -13.87 -1.58
CA ASP A 189 17.19 -14.40 -1.88
C ASP A 189 17.25 -15.26 -3.16
N GLN A 190 16.10 -15.62 -3.74
CA GLN A 190 15.97 -16.47 -4.92
C GLN A 190 15.50 -15.70 -6.16
N LEU A 191 15.18 -14.40 -6.03
CA LEU A 191 14.70 -13.59 -7.15
C LEU A 191 15.86 -13.20 -8.06
N THR A 192 15.71 -13.51 -9.34
CA THR A 192 16.63 -13.03 -10.37
C THR A 192 16.40 -11.54 -10.64
N MET A 193 17.42 -10.85 -11.13
CA MET A 193 17.30 -9.45 -11.54
C MET A 193 16.19 -9.25 -12.60
N SER A 194 15.99 -10.23 -13.49
CA SER A 194 14.92 -10.18 -14.50
C SER A 194 13.51 -10.24 -13.89
N GLU A 195 13.32 -11.03 -12.83
CA GLU A 195 12.03 -11.11 -12.12
C GLU A 195 11.75 -9.82 -11.35
N LEU A 196 12.78 -9.16 -10.80
CA LEU A 196 12.63 -7.85 -10.16
C LEU A 196 12.19 -6.76 -11.16
N TYR A 197 12.75 -6.75 -12.37
CA TYR A 197 12.30 -5.84 -13.42
C TYR A 197 10.85 -6.12 -13.84
N ASP A 198 10.48 -7.38 -14.05
CA ASP A 198 9.11 -7.76 -14.42
C ASP A 198 8.09 -7.41 -13.31
N ILE A 199 8.47 -7.54 -12.03
CA ILE A 199 7.66 -7.08 -10.90
C ILE A 199 7.48 -5.55 -10.94
N SER A 200 8.55 -4.79 -11.19
CA SER A 200 8.50 -3.34 -11.28
C SER A 200 7.59 -2.88 -12.42
N ASP A 201 7.73 -3.49 -13.61
CA ASP A 201 6.91 -3.18 -14.78
C ASP A 201 5.43 -3.51 -14.52
N LYS A 202 5.13 -4.65 -13.89
CA LYS A 202 3.77 -5.01 -13.49
C LYS A 202 3.18 -4.02 -12.49
N GLN A 203 3.97 -3.56 -11.52
CA GLN A 203 3.52 -2.58 -10.54
C GLN A 203 3.22 -1.22 -11.19
N ASN A 204 4.07 -0.78 -12.11
CA ASN A 204 3.86 0.44 -12.88
C ASN A 204 2.62 0.32 -13.78
N ALA A 205 2.44 -0.79 -14.48
CA ALA A 205 1.27 -1.05 -15.31
C ALA A 205 -0.03 -1.09 -14.50
N ASN A 206 -0.02 -1.71 -13.32
CA ASN A 206 -1.18 -1.74 -12.42
C ASN A 206 -1.50 -0.35 -11.86
N THR A 207 -0.48 0.46 -11.56
CA THR A 207 -0.66 1.85 -11.09
C THR A 207 -1.21 2.74 -12.21
N ALA A 208 -0.72 2.59 -13.46
CA ALA A 208 -1.25 3.30 -14.61
C ALA A 208 -2.73 2.92 -14.87
N LYS A 209 -3.07 1.63 -14.78
CA LYS A 209 -4.48 1.18 -14.86
C LYS A 209 -5.33 1.76 -13.75
N MET A 210 -4.81 1.85 -12.52
CA MET A 210 -5.51 2.48 -11.41
C MET A 210 -5.82 3.95 -11.72
N ILE A 211 -4.83 4.72 -12.18
CA ILE A 211 -5.01 6.13 -12.54
C ILE A 211 -6.07 6.28 -13.65
N ASP A 212 -5.99 5.47 -14.70
CA ASP A 212 -6.99 5.45 -15.79
C ASP A 212 -8.40 5.10 -15.27
N LEU A 213 -8.53 4.13 -14.37
CA LEU A 213 -9.81 3.78 -13.76
C LEU A 213 -10.35 4.90 -12.86
N ILE A 214 -9.48 5.55 -12.08
CA ILE A 214 -9.85 6.70 -11.25
C ILE A 214 -10.36 7.82 -12.14
N GLU A 215 -9.62 8.20 -13.18
CA GLU A 215 -10.01 9.23 -14.14
C GLU A 215 -11.36 8.88 -14.78
N ARG A 216 -11.52 7.63 -15.23
CA ARG A 216 -12.76 7.15 -15.84
C ARG A 216 -13.98 7.17 -14.93
N TYR A 217 -13.81 7.00 -13.63
CA TYR A 217 -14.94 6.93 -12.69
C TYR A 217 -15.09 8.19 -11.84
N SER A 218 -14.12 9.09 -11.83
CA SER A 218 -14.17 10.33 -11.06
C SER A 218 -14.60 11.54 -11.89
N GLU A 219 -14.45 11.48 -13.23
CA GLU A 219 -14.91 12.57 -14.10
C GLU A 219 -16.41 12.50 -14.41
N PRO A 220 -17.12 13.64 -14.36
CA PRO A 220 -18.52 13.70 -14.75
C PRO A 220 -18.67 13.41 -16.25
N SER A 221 -19.69 12.63 -16.62
CA SER A 221 -19.98 12.17 -17.98
C SER A 221 -20.05 13.27 -19.05
N SER A 222 -20.24 14.53 -18.65
CA SER A 222 -20.22 15.72 -19.49
C SER A 222 -18.83 16.10 -20.01
N ALA A 223 -17.74 15.73 -19.33
CA ALA A 223 -16.37 15.96 -19.80
C ALA A 223 -15.98 15.01 -20.95
N ARG A 224 -16.54 13.79 -20.97
CA ARG A 224 -16.26 12.78 -22.01
C ARG A 224 -16.80 13.12 -23.39
N GLN A 225 -17.87 13.91 -23.50
CA GLN A 225 -18.39 14.34 -24.81
C GLN A 225 -17.52 15.41 -25.48
N GLY A 226 -16.62 16.07 -24.75
CA GLY A 226 -15.69 17.05 -25.30
C GLY A 226 -14.42 16.44 -25.90
N SER A 227 -14.00 15.24 -25.46
CA SER A 227 -12.73 14.63 -25.86
C SER A 227 -12.85 13.54 -26.93
N SER A 228 -14.06 13.07 -27.25
CA SER A 228 -14.29 12.11 -28.35
C SER A 228 -14.55 12.76 -29.71
N GLY A 229 -14.29 14.07 -29.86
CA GLY A 229 -14.54 14.86 -31.07
C GLY A 229 -13.48 14.78 -32.17
N THR A 230 -12.46 13.93 -32.04
CA THR A 230 -11.45 13.71 -33.08
C THR A 230 -11.28 12.23 -33.35
N GLU A 231 -12.28 11.62 -33.98
CA GLU A 231 -12.04 10.50 -34.88
C GLU A 231 -11.55 11.08 -36.23
N PRO A 232 -10.34 10.74 -36.72
CA PRO A 232 -10.04 10.96 -38.12
C PRO A 232 -10.83 9.94 -38.94
N GLY A 233 -11.75 10.46 -39.74
CA GLY A 233 -12.57 9.69 -40.66
C GLY A 233 -11.75 8.89 -41.67
N ALA A 234 -12.42 7.87 -42.18
CA ALA A 234 -12.01 6.98 -43.26
C ALA A 234 -11.34 7.69 -44.44
N GLY A 235 -10.29 7.04 -44.93
CA GLY A 235 -9.64 7.21 -46.23
C GLY A 235 -8.77 5.99 -46.50
#